data_AF-A0A525DEW7-F1
#
_entry.id   AF-A0A525DEW7-F1
#
_cell.length_a   1.000
_cell.length_b   1.000
_cell.length_c   1.000
_cell.angle_alpha   90.00
_cell.angle_beta   90.00
_cell.angle_gamma   90.00
#
_symmetry.space_group_name_H-M   'P 1'
#
loop_
_entity.id
_entity.type
_entity.pdbx_description
1 polymer ?
#
loop_
_entity_poly.entity_id
_entity_poly.type
_entity_poly.pdbx_seq_one_letter_code
_entity_poly.pdbx_strand_id
1 'polypeptide(L)'
;MTLFGSNGIYEQSQSSGRDHRIYNIRARSNRGGGIIIFGKGAHIEDCTASGNTEQGIFAGMGSKVVGNTALENGEDGIYGNGGNLVARNVSAENSGYGIFAANGSTITGNVVYNNDQSGIYAASGCTVTDNSSAWNLMSGIEAGATTWAGAVVSGNTCYGNKHHGIVAGNATIIRGNTCYSNDYHGIFLAYHSFVDKNIAYANNQSLGTYLNISECYSCTFGLNHDP
;
A
#
# COMPACT_ATOMS: atom_id res chain seq x y z
N MET A 1 34.05 -13.29 -2.65
CA MET A 1 33.25 -12.33 -1.86
C MET A 1 33.46 -10.96 -2.51
N THR A 2 32.46 -10.45 -3.22
CA THR A 2 32.53 -9.10 -3.81
C THR A 2 32.33 -8.07 -2.70
N LEU A 3 33.15 -7.02 -2.66
CA LEU A 3 33.20 -6.01 -1.59
C LEU A 3 32.03 -5.00 -1.60
N PHE A 4 30.87 -5.39 -2.12
CA PHE A 4 29.66 -4.57 -2.01
C PHE A 4 29.00 -4.85 -0.66
N GLY A 5 28.39 -3.82 -0.05
CA GLY A 5 27.69 -3.94 1.23
C GLY A 5 26.54 -4.96 1.20
N SER A 6 25.80 -5.08 2.30
CA SER A 6 24.66 -6.01 2.38
C SER A 6 23.51 -5.66 1.42
N ASN A 7 23.43 -4.40 0.97
CA ASN A 7 22.36 -3.84 0.14
C ASN A 7 22.73 -3.78 -1.34
N GLY A 8 21.73 -3.75 -2.22
CA GLY A 8 21.93 -3.59 -3.67
C GLY A 8 22.39 -2.18 -4.05
N ILE A 9 21.49 -1.20 -3.91
CA ILE A 9 21.82 0.24 -3.97
C ILE A 9 21.57 0.83 -2.59
N TYR A 10 22.53 1.58 -2.07
CA TYR A 10 22.44 2.15 -0.74
C TYR A 10 22.94 3.60 -0.70
N GLU A 11 22.07 4.49 -0.24
CA GLU A 11 22.37 5.88 0.06
C GLU A 11 21.85 6.18 1.47
N GLN A 12 22.74 6.60 2.38
CA GLN A 12 22.49 6.65 3.83
C GLN A 12 22.08 8.02 4.38
N SER A 13 22.23 9.10 3.62
CA SER A 13 22.11 10.46 4.13
C SER A 13 20.69 10.99 4.04
N GLN A 14 20.00 11.00 5.18
CA GLN A 14 18.69 11.65 5.32
C GLN A 14 18.75 13.19 5.24
N SER A 15 19.91 13.80 5.50
CA SER A 15 20.07 15.24 5.62
C SER A 15 20.57 15.91 4.34
N SER A 16 21.48 15.26 3.61
CA SER A 16 22.11 15.81 2.40
C SER A 16 21.86 14.99 1.14
N GLY A 17 21.45 13.72 1.25
CA GLY A 17 21.06 12.89 0.12
C GLY A 17 19.82 13.48 -0.55
N ARG A 18 19.88 13.69 -1.86
CA ARG A 18 18.76 14.27 -2.62
C ARG A 18 18.83 13.96 -4.10
N ASP A 19 17.67 13.97 -4.74
CA ASP A 19 17.51 13.96 -6.20
C ASP A 19 18.19 12.78 -6.90
N HIS A 20 18.36 11.66 -6.18
CA HIS A 20 18.96 10.46 -6.72
C HIS A 20 18.08 9.88 -7.83
N ARG A 21 18.74 9.31 -8.83
CA ARG A 21 18.10 8.79 -10.04
C ARG A 21 18.51 7.35 -10.25
N ILE A 22 17.57 6.43 -10.09
CA ILE A 22 17.77 4.99 -10.18
C ILE A 22 16.79 4.47 -11.21
N TYR A 23 17.31 3.96 -12.33
CA TYR A 23 16.49 3.49 -13.45
C TYR A 23 16.99 2.13 -13.94
N ASN A 24 16.07 1.22 -14.26
CA ASN A 24 16.38 -0.05 -14.92
C ASN A 24 17.37 -0.96 -14.15
N ILE A 25 17.32 -0.91 -12.82
CA ILE A 25 18.21 -1.70 -11.95
C ILE A 25 17.53 -2.99 -11.49
N ARG A 26 18.32 -4.06 -11.37
CA ARG A 26 17.92 -5.31 -10.70
C ARG A 26 18.73 -5.51 -9.42
N ALA A 27 18.12 -5.28 -8.27
CA ALA A 27 18.71 -5.50 -6.94
C ALA A 27 18.12 -6.78 -6.32
N ARG A 28 18.84 -7.90 -6.46
CA ARG A 28 18.29 -9.23 -6.12
C ARG A 28 19.14 -9.97 -5.09
N SER A 29 18.49 -10.72 -4.22
CA SER A 29 19.14 -11.68 -3.31
C SER A 29 20.19 -11.04 -2.41
N ASN A 30 19.95 -9.81 -1.97
CA ASN A 30 20.81 -9.08 -1.06
C ASN A 30 20.56 -9.51 0.39
N ARG A 31 21.62 -9.46 1.21
CA ARG A 31 21.56 -9.76 2.67
C ARG A 31 21.02 -8.60 3.51
N GLY A 32 20.70 -7.49 2.87
CA GLY A 32 19.93 -6.37 3.41
C GLY A 32 18.86 -6.00 2.39
N GLY A 33 18.57 -4.70 2.26
CA GLY A 33 17.60 -4.17 1.31
C GLY A 33 18.04 -4.15 -0.16
N GLY A 34 17.06 -4.07 -1.06
CA GLY A 34 17.30 -3.98 -2.50
C GLY A 34 17.82 -2.60 -2.93
N ILE A 35 16.92 -1.62 -2.97
CA ILE A 35 17.22 -0.22 -3.32
C ILE A 35 16.83 0.65 -2.15
N ILE A 36 17.82 1.14 -1.41
CA ILE A 36 17.61 1.87 -0.16
C ILE A 36 18.14 3.29 -0.31
N ILE A 37 17.24 4.25 -0.44
CA ILE A 37 17.56 5.66 -0.63
C ILE A 37 16.95 6.46 0.52
N PHE A 38 17.79 6.88 1.47
CA PHE A 38 17.36 7.73 2.58
C PHE A 38 17.20 9.20 2.17
N GLY A 39 17.94 9.64 1.17
CA GLY A 39 17.84 10.98 0.58
C GLY A 39 16.45 11.32 0.03
N LYS A 40 16.15 12.62 -0.03
CA LYS A 40 14.84 13.15 -0.44
C LYS A 40 14.69 13.26 -1.95
N GLY A 41 13.46 13.24 -2.46
CA GLY A 41 13.18 13.54 -3.87
C GLY A 41 13.81 12.57 -4.87
N ALA A 42 14.03 11.31 -4.46
CA ALA A 42 14.58 10.31 -5.35
C ALA A 42 13.59 9.95 -6.47
N HIS A 43 14.12 9.52 -7.61
CA HIS A 43 13.37 8.95 -8.71
C HIS A 43 13.84 7.50 -8.87
N ILE A 44 12.97 6.56 -8.52
CA ILE A 44 13.22 5.12 -8.61
C ILE A 44 12.18 4.58 -9.60
N GLU A 45 12.64 4.22 -10.80
CA GLU A 45 11.75 3.85 -11.89
C GLU A 45 12.24 2.65 -12.68
N ASP A 46 11.29 1.80 -13.09
CA ASP A 46 11.53 0.58 -13.87
C ASP A 46 12.59 -0.36 -13.26
N CYS A 47 12.65 -0.43 -11.93
CA CYS A 47 13.58 -1.29 -11.21
C CYS A 47 12.90 -2.57 -10.69
N THR A 48 13.70 -3.61 -10.49
CA THR A 48 13.30 -4.85 -9.81
C THR A 48 14.10 -5.02 -8.52
N ALA A 49 13.41 -5.10 -7.39
CA ALA A 49 13.99 -5.50 -6.10
C ALA A 49 13.38 -6.83 -5.66
N SER A 50 14.15 -7.91 -5.63
CA SER A 50 13.57 -9.22 -5.31
C SER A 50 14.44 -10.17 -4.49
N GLY A 51 13.82 -10.91 -3.56
CA GLY A 51 14.53 -11.90 -2.75
C GLY A 51 15.50 -11.27 -1.75
N ASN A 52 15.31 -10.00 -1.39
CA ASN A 52 16.16 -9.30 -0.42
C ASN A 52 15.69 -9.59 1.00
N THR A 53 16.59 -9.65 1.97
CA THR A 53 16.19 -10.04 3.34
C THR A 53 15.50 -8.92 4.12
N GLU A 54 15.65 -7.66 3.69
CA GLU A 54 14.95 -6.49 4.25
C GLU A 54 13.96 -5.93 3.21
N GLN A 55 13.75 -4.61 3.14
CA GLN A 55 12.82 -4.02 2.16
C GLN A 55 13.31 -4.20 0.72
N GLY A 56 12.36 -4.33 -0.21
CA GLY A 56 12.67 -4.28 -1.64
C GLY A 56 13.16 -2.90 -2.04
N ILE A 57 12.31 -1.89 -1.84
CA ILE A 57 12.60 -0.49 -2.16
C ILE A 57 12.27 0.38 -0.95
N PHE A 58 13.26 1.12 -0.43
CA PHE A 58 13.04 2.20 0.52
C PHE A 58 13.29 3.53 -0.19
N ALA A 59 12.27 4.39 -0.19
CA ALA A 59 12.32 5.71 -0.80
C ALA A 59 12.14 6.79 0.27
N GLY A 60 13.12 7.69 0.36
CA GLY A 60 13.06 8.87 1.22
C GLY A 60 11.92 9.81 0.85
N MET A 61 11.70 10.80 1.71
CA MET A 61 10.58 11.74 1.60
C MET A 61 10.50 12.43 0.23
N GLY A 62 9.29 12.60 -0.32
CA GLY A 62 9.06 13.37 -1.55
C GLY A 62 9.52 12.68 -2.84
N SER A 63 9.88 11.40 -2.77
CA SER A 63 10.38 10.61 -3.89
C SER A 63 9.25 10.11 -4.80
N LYS A 64 9.61 9.80 -6.05
CA LYS A 64 8.79 9.12 -7.06
C LYS A 64 9.27 7.67 -7.19
N VAL A 65 8.37 6.73 -6.93
CA VAL A 65 8.60 5.29 -7.04
C VAL A 65 7.60 4.75 -8.06
N VAL A 66 8.05 4.57 -9.31
CA VAL A 66 7.16 4.37 -10.45
C VAL A 66 7.55 3.16 -11.30
N GLY A 67 6.61 2.29 -11.67
CA GLY A 67 6.90 1.21 -12.62
C GLY A 67 7.82 0.11 -12.08
N ASN A 68 8.01 0.01 -10.76
CA ASN A 68 8.92 -0.95 -10.17
C ASN A 68 8.24 -2.28 -9.85
N THR A 69 9.07 -3.31 -9.64
CA THR A 69 8.66 -4.63 -9.19
C THR A 69 9.38 -4.99 -7.90
N ALA A 70 8.63 -5.19 -6.80
CA ALA A 70 9.15 -5.60 -5.50
C ALA A 70 8.57 -6.97 -5.12
N LEU A 71 9.40 -8.02 -5.14
CA LEU A 71 8.95 -9.41 -4.99
C LEU A 71 9.74 -10.17 -3.94
N GLU A 72 9.08 -11.01 -3.14
CA GLU A 72 9.77 -11.98 -2.26
C GLU A 72 10.79 -11.31 -1.31
N ASN A 73 10.50 -10.09 -0.82
CA ASN A 73 11.39 -9.41 0.12
C ASN A 73 10.99 -9.72 1.57
N GLY A 74 11.98 -9.76 2.47
CA GLY A 74 11.81 -10.18 3.86
C GLY A 74 11.11 -9.15 4.75
N GLU A 75 10.90 -7.93 4.25
CA GLU A 75 10.06 -6.91 4.89
C GLU A 75 9.08 -6.32 3.86
N ASP A 76 8.83 -5.01 3.87
CA ASP A 76 7.93 -4.37 2.92
C ASP A 76 8.50 -4.44 1.49
N GLY A 77 7.63 -4.66 0.51
CA GLY A 77 8.03 -4.58 -0.89
C GLY A 77 8.50 -3.17 -1.25
N ILE A 78 7.66 -2.17 -0.94
CA ILE A 78 7.97 -0.75 -1.15
C ILE A 78 7.63 0.04 0.10
N TYR A 79 8.61 0.76 0.64
CA TYR A 79 8.47 1.70 1.74
C TYR A 79 8.67 3.14 1.24
N GLY A 80 7.62 3.96 1.32
CA GLY A 80 7.66 5.39 1.06
C GLY A 80 7.62 6.21 2.34
N ASN A 81 8.70 6.92 2.64
CA ASN A 81 8.88 7.72 3.86
C ASN A 81 8.23 9.13 3.80
N GLY A 82 7.04 9.24 3.22
CA GLY A 82 6.15 10.41 3.31
C GLY A 82 6.19 11.35 2.11
N GLY A 83 5.03 11.87 1.74
CA GLY A 83 4.86 12.76 0.58
C GLY A 83 5.29 12.14 -0.74
N ASN A 84 5.28 10.81 -0.86
CA ASN A 84 5.76 10.10 -2.03
C ASN A 84 4.69 9.98 -3.11
N LEU A 85 5.12 9.84 -4.37
CA LEU A 85 4.31 9.25 -5.43
C LEU A 85 4.73 7.79 -5.60
N VAL A 86 3.85 6.86 -5.27
CA VAL A 86 4.04 5.42 -5.48
C VAL A 86 3.05 4.96 -6.53
N ALA A 87 3.51 4.79 -7.77
CA ALA A 87 2.60 4.58 -8.89
C ALA A 87 2.99 3.44 -9.84
N ARG A 88 2.00 2.68 -10.32
CA ARG A 88 2.20 1.65 -11.36
C ARG A 88 3.25 0.58 -10.98
N ASN A 89 3.39 0.28 -9.70
CA ASN A 89 4.30 -0.75 -9.23
C ASN A 89 3.57 -2.09 -9.09
N VAL A 90 4.34 -3.18 -9.18
CA VAL A 90 3.92 -4.51 -8.74
C VAL A 90 4.63 -4.81 -7.43
N SER A 91 3.87 -5.13 -6.38
CA SER A 91 4.44 -5.55 -5.09
C SER A 91 3.77 -6.82 -4.58
N ALA A 92 4.52 -7.92 -4.50
CA ALA A 92 3.93 -9.20 -4.14
C ALA A 92 4.87 -10.14 -3.39
N GLU A 93 4.26 -11.06 -2.64
CA GLU A 93 4.97 -12.14 -1.95
C GLU A 93 6.01 -11.62 -0.95
N ASN A 94 5.82 -10.41 -0.41
CA ASN A 94 6.70 -9.84 0.59
C ASN A 94 6.22 -10.19 2.01
N SER A 95 7.15 -10.35 2.94
CA SER A 95 6.84 -10.71 4.34
C SER A 95 6.31 -9.54 5.19
N GLY A 96 6.34 -8.32 4.66
CA GLY A 96 5.70 -7.13 5.23
C GLY A 96 4.44 -6.70 4.47
N TYR A 97 4.21 -5.39 4.44
CA TYR A 97 3.24 -4.79 3.54
C TYR A 97 3.73 -4.88 2.10
N GLY A 98 2.79 -5.00 1.15
CA GLY A 98 3.17 -4.81 -0.25
C GLY A 98 3.70 -3.39 -0.48
N ILE A 99 2.95 -2.39 -0.01
CA ILE A 99 3.33 -0.98 -0.05
C ILE A 99 3.03 -0.36 1.31
N PHE A 100 4.06 0.15 1.99
CA PHE A 100 3.92 1.06 3.12
C PHE A 100 4.13 2.49 2.64
N ALA A 101 3.14 3.36 2.80
CA ALA A 101 3.21 4.76 2.43
C ALA A 101 2.88 5.65 3.63
N ALA A 102 3.88 6.39 4.11
CA ALA A 102 3.70 7.35 5.19
C ALA A 102 2.94 8.61 4.72
N ASN A 103 2.68 9.51 5.67
CA ASN A 103 1.71 10.60 5.54
C ASN A 103 1.83 11.42 4.24
N GLY A 104 0.67 11.82 3.71
CA GLY A 104 0.57 12.71 2.56
C GLY A 104 1.05 12.12 1.23
N SER A 105 1.19 10.79 1.14
CA SER A 105 1.61 10.12 -0.09
C SER A 105 0.45 9.90 -1.06
N THR A 106 0.75 9.80 -2.35
CA THR A 106 -0.18 9.38 -3.41
C THR A 106 0.21 7.98 -3.87
N ILE A 107 -0.73 7.04 -3.78
CA ILE A 107 -0.55 5.63 -4.12
C ILE A 107 -1.54 5.29 -5.22
N THR A 108 -1.07 5.08 -6.46
CA THR A 108 -1.98 4.92 -7.60
C THR A 108 -1.59 3.91 -8.66
N GLY A 109 -2.57 3.17 -9.18
CA GLY A 109 -2.36 2.24 -10.29
C GLY A 109 -1.45 1.06 -9.95
N ASN A 110 -1.28 0.72 -8.67
CA ASN A 110 -0.42 -0.38 -8.25
C ASN A 110 -1.18 -1.71 -8.26
N VAL A 111 -0.44 -2.80 -8.49
CA VAL A 111 -0.92 -4.18 -8.37
C VAL A 111 -0.21 -4.81 -7.19
N VAL A 112 -0.97 -5.21 -6.16
CA VAL A 112 -0.42 -5.62 -4.87
C VAL A 112 -1.06 -6.90 -4.39
N TYR A 113 -0.29 -7.98 -4.20
CA TYR A 113 -0.90 -9.27 -3.87
C TYR A 113 0.00 -10.25 -3.10
N ASN A 114 -0.62 -11.22 -2.42
CA ASN A 114 0.08 -12.29 -1.68
C ASN A 114 1.12 -11.78 -0.67
N ASN A 115 0.94 -10.61 -0.06
CA ASN A 115 1.86 -10.15 1.00
C ASN A 115 1.39 -10.66 2.37
N ASP A 116 2.35 -10.85 3.30
CA ASP A 116 2.07 -11.42 4.62
C ASP A 116 1.36 -10.44 5.58
N GLN A 117 1.32 -9.15 5.22
CA GLN A 117 0.49 -8.15 5.88
C GLN A 117 -0.59 -7.62 4.95
N SER A 118 -1.00 -6.36 5.11
CA SER A 118 -1.94 -5.72 4.19
C SER A 118 -1.25 -5.41 2.86
N GLY A 119 -2.01 -5.39 1.77
CA GLY A 119 -1.46 -5.03 0.47
C GLY A 119 -0.89 -3.61 0.51
N ILE A 120 -1.73 -2.64 0.84
CA ILE A 120 -1.33 -1.23 0.94
C ILE A 120 -1.64 -0.72 2.34
N TYR A 121 -0.62 -0.22 3.03
CA TYR A 121 -0.78 0.64 4.19
C TYR A 121 -0.56 2.10 3.78
N ALA A 122 -1.58 2.94 3.98
CA ALA A 122 -1.55 4.36 3.66
C ALA A 122 -1.87 5.17 4.91
N ALA A 123 -0.89 5.93 5.40
CA ALA A 123 -1.03 6.72 6.61
C ALA A 123 -1.89 7.99 6.38
N SER A 124 -1.85 8.93 7.32
CA SER A 124 -2.69 10.13 7.32
C SER A 124 -2.54 10.99 6.07
N GLY A 125 -3.65 11.51 5.56
CA GLY A 125 -3.66 12.44 4.42
C GLY A 125 -3.25 11.83 3.08
N CYS A 126 -3.16 10.50 2.99
CA CYS A 126 -2.81 9.85 1.74
C CYS A 126 -3.99 9.86 0.74
N THR A 127 -3.63 9.82 -0.55
CA THR A 127 -4.57 9.57 -1.66
C THR A 127 -4.27 8.20 -2.26
N VAL A 128 -5.22 7.28 -2.21
CA VAL A 128 -5.08 5.89 -2.65
C VAL A 128 -6.09 5.65 -3.77
N THR A 129 -5.63 5.58 -5.02
CA THR A 129 -6.52 5.50 -6.18
C THR A 129 -6.16 4.46 -7.22
N ASP A 130 -7.17 3.80 -7.79
CA ASP A 130 -7.02 2.91 -8.94
C ASP A 130 -6.03 1.75 -8.71
N ASN A 131 -5.90 1.27 -7.47
CA ASN A 131 -5.04 0.13 -7.14
C ASN A 131 -5.84 -1.18 -7.19
N SER A 132 -5.17 -2.29 -7.54
CA SER A 132 -5.68 -3.65 -7.36
C SER A 132 -4.94 -4.32 -6.22
N SER A 133 -5.66 -4.71 -5.17
CA SER A 133 -5.07 -5.30 -3.96
C SER A 133 -5.76 -6.61 -3.59
N ALA A 134 -5.03 -7.73 -3.67
CA ALA A 134 -5.66 -9.04 -3.60
C ALA A 134 -4.87 -10.11 -2.88
N TRP A 135 -5.58 -11.06 -2.26
CA TRP A 135 -4.98 -12.24 -1.62
C TRP A 135 -3.88 -11.94 -0.58
N ASN A 136 -3.90 -10.75 0.02
CA ASN A 136 -2.99 -10.43 1.12
C ASN A 136 -3.48 -11.09 2.42
N LEU A 137 -2.55 -11.43 3.32
CA LEU A 137 -2.88 -12.13 4.57
C LEU A 137 -3.59 -11.23 5.61
N MET A 138 -3.61 -9.92 5.39
CA MET A 138 -4.48 -9.00 6.11
C MET A 138 -5.47 -8.33 5.15
N SER A 139 -5.54 -7.00 5.13
CA SER A 139 -6.48 -6.26 4.31
C SER A 139 -5.91 -5.88 2.96
N GLY A 140 -6.78 -5.63 1.98
CA GLY A 140 -6.33 -5.09 0.69
C GLY A 140 -5.70 -3.72 0.86
N ILE A 141 -6.42 -2.80 1.50
CA ILE A 141 -5.96 -1.43 1.78
C ILE A 141 -6.30 -1.07 3.23
N GLU A 142 -5.32 -0.56 3.97
CA GLU A 142 -5.52 0.15 5.22
C GLU A 142 -5.22 1.65 5.00
N ALA A 143 -6.26 2.48 5.00
CA ALA A 143 -6.14 3.90 4.72
C ALA A 143 -6.52 4.73 5.94
N GLY A 144 -5.59 5.55 6.43
CA GLY A 144 -5.83 6.46 7.53
C GLY A 144 -5.97 5.77 8.89
N ALA A 145 -5.35 4.60 9.12
CA ALA A 145 -5.47 3.85 10.37
C ALA A 145 -4.91 4.55 11.64
N THR A 146 -4.40 5.79 11.54
CA THR A 146 -3.83 6.55 12.67
C THR A 146 -4.77 7.65 13.19
N THR A 147 -4.43 8.27 14.32
CA THR A 147 -5.27 9.23 15.07
C THR A 147 -5.64 10.51 14.34
N TRP A 148 -4.95 10.87 13.24
CA TRP A 148 -5.18 12.09 12.45
C TRP A 148 -5.57 11.76 11.01
N ALA A 149 -6.74 11.17 10.77
CA ALA A 149 -7.06 10.65 9.44
C ALA A 149 -7.99 11.56 8.62
N GLY A 150 -7.78 11.50 7.30
CA GLY A 150 -8.26 12.42 6.28
C GLY A 150 -7.75 11.95 4.92
N ALA A 151 -7.91 10.65 4.65
CA ALA A 151 -7.44 10.02 3.42
C ALA A 151 -8.53 10.07 2.32
N VAL A 152 -8.10 9.88 1.08
CA VAL A 152 -9.02 9.65 -0.05
C VAL A 152 -8.73 8.27 -0.61
N VAL A 153 -9.75 7.42 -0.67
CA VAL A 153 -9.68 6.06 -1.19
C VAL A 153 -10.71 5.92 -2.30
N SER A 154 -10.25 5.86 -3.56
CA SER A 154 -11.17 5.87 -4.70
C SER A 154 -10.77 4.98 -5.87
N GLY A 155 -11.73 4.33 -6.52
CA GLY A 155 -11.47 3.54 -7.72
C GLY A 155 -10.65 2.27 -7.50
N ASN A 156 -10.42 1.86 -6.25
CA ASN A 156 -9.62 0.67 -5.96
C ASN A 156 -10.47 -0.61 -6.08
N THR A 157 -9.80 -1.71 -6.42
CA THR A 157 -10.39 -3.06 -6.42
C THR A 157 -9.69 -3.92 -5.38
N CYS A 158 -10.40 -4.31 -4.32
CA CYS A 158 -9.84 -5.11 -3.22
C CYS A 158 -10.57 -6.44 -3.05
N TYR A 159 -9.89 -7.57 -3.25
CA TYR A 159 -10.56 -8.87 -3.23
C TYR A 159 -9.72 -10.04 -2.76
N GLY A 160 -10.38 -11.08 -2.23
CA GLY A 160 -9.69 -12.30 -1.79
C GLY A 160 -8.75 -12.10 -0.60
N ASN A 161 -8.76 -10.94 0.06
CA ASN A 161 -7.90 -10.65 1.21
C ASN A 161 -8.43 -11.35 2.45
N LYS A 162 -7.51 -11.77 3.33
CA LYS A 162 -7.83 -12.58 4.51
C LYS A 162 -8.46 -11.80 5.68
N HIS A 163 -8.48 -10.47 5.60
CA HIS A 163 -9.29 -9.61 6.45
C HIS A 163 -10.30 -8.82 5.59
N HIS A 164 -10.29 -7.49 5.68
CA HIS A 164 -11.21 -6.61 4.95
C HIS A 164 -10.66 -6.26 3.56
N GLY A 165 -11.53 -5.90 2.62
CA GLY A 165 -11.07 -5.28 1.37
C GLY A 165 -10.39 -3.94 1.62
N ILE A 166 -11.09 -3.03 2.29
CA ILE A 166 -10.60 -1.71 2.69
C ILE A 166 -10.90 -1.49 4.18
N VAL A 167 -9.91 -1.05 4.94
CA VAL A 167 -10.05 -0.47 6.27
C VAL A 167 -9.88 1.04 6.14
N ALA A 168 -10.94 1.79 6.40
CA ALA A 168 -10.93 3.25 6.36
C ALA A 168 -10.93 3.82 7.77
N GLY A 169 -9.90 4.59 8.09
CA GLY A 169 -9.79 5.32 9.34
C GLY A 169 -10.68 6.56 9.40
N ASN A 170 -10.43 7.42 10.38
CA ASN A 170 -11.25 8.60 10.65
C ASN A 170 -11.31 9.57 9.45
N ALA A 171 -12.45 10.22 9.24
CA ALA A 171 -12.69 11.26 8.25
C ALA A 171 -12.17 10.95 6.83
N THR A 172 -12.26 9.68 6.41
CA THR A 172 -11.80 9.23 5.11
C THR A 172 -12.92 9.40 4.07
N ILE A 173 -12.56 9.77 2.84
CA ILE A 173 -13.46 9.74 1.69
C ILE A 173 -13.28 8.41 0.98
N ILE A 174 -14.33 7.59 0.93
CA ILE A 174 -14.33 6.26 0.32
C ILE A 174 -15.32 6.27 -0.84
N ARG A 175 -14.81 6.29 -2.08
CA ARG A 175 -15.66 6.48 -3.25
C ARG A 175 -15.34 5.59 -4.44
N GLY A 176 -16.35 4.91 -4.98
CA GLY A 176 -16.17 4.20 -6.26
C GLY A 176 -15.24 2.98 -6.16
N ASN A 177 -15.08 2.40 -4.98
CA ASN A 177 -14.26 1.20 -4.79
C ASN A 177 -15.09 -0.06 -5.03
N THR A 178 -14.43 -1.12 -5.48
CA THR A 178 -15.02 -2.46 -5.66
C THR A 178 -14.37 -3.44 -4.69
N CYS A 179 -15.14 -3.99 -3.74
CA CYS A 179 -14.63 -4.92 -2.73
C CYS A 179 -15.42 -6.22 -2.72
N TYR A 180 -14.79 -7.37 -2.95
CA TYR A 180 -15.50 -8.65 -2.99
C TYR A 180 -14.65 -9.82 -2.52
N SER A 181 -15.30 -10.89 -2.05
CA SER A 181 -14.64 -12.14 -1.64
C SER A 181 -13.53 -11.94 -0.60
N ASN A 182 -13.60 -10.88 0.22
CA ASN A 182 -12.73 -10.73 1.37
C ASN A 182 -13.29 -11.51 2.56
N ASP A 183 -12.43 -12.03 3.42
CA ASP A 183 -12.83 -12.90 4.52
C ASP A 183 -13.71 -12.16 5.55
N TYR A 184 -13.52 -10.87 5.76
CA TYR A 184 -14.34 -10.00 6.63
C TYR A 184 -15.16 -9.00 5.78
N HIS A 185 -15.37 -7.76 6.26
CA HIS A 185 -16.06 -6.73 5.49
C HIS A 185 -15.38 -6.42 4.15
N GLY A 186 -16.16 -6.07 3.13
CA GLY A 186 -15.61 -5.44 1.92
C GLY A 186 -14.98 -4.08 2.25
N ILE A 187 -15.71 -3.26 3.00
CA ILE A 187 -15.23 -1.97 3.50
C ILE A 187 -15.57 -1.86 4.99
N PHE A 188 -14.53 -1.77 5.83
CA PHE A 188 -14.65 -1.44 7.24
C PHE A 188 -14.42 0.07 7.46
N LEU A 189 -15.28 0.68 8.26
CA LEU A 189 -15.32 2.12 8.52
C LEU A 189 -15.09 2.40 10.00
N ALA A 190 -14.17 3.30 10.31
CA ALA A 190 -13.97 3.78 11.67
C ALA A 190 -14.98 4.87 12.06
N TYR A 191 -14.70 6.13 11.71
CA TYR A 191 -15.51 7.28 12.13
C TYR A 191 -15.54 8.39 11.07
N HIS A 192 -16.58 9.22 11.08
CA HIS A 192 -16.71 10.48 10.33
C HIS A 192 -16.42 10.43 8.83
N SER A 193 -16.50 9.25 8.23
CA SER A 193 -16.13 9.05 6.82
C SER A 193 -17.30 9.34 5.88
N PHE A 194 -16.98 9.71 4.64
CA PHE A 194 -17.96 9.85 3.56
C PHE A 194 -17.85 8.66 2.61
N VAL A 195 -18.94 7.91 2.44
CA VAL A 195 -18.96 6.61 1.75
C VAL A 195 -19.98 6.62 0.63
N ASP A 196 -19.54 6.66 -0.62
CA ASP A 196 -20.44 6.82 -1.78
C ASP A 196 -19.98 6.01 -3.00
N LYS A 197 -20.93 5.47 -3.76
CA LYS A 197 -20.70 4.75 -5.03
C LYS A 197 -19.79 3.53 -4.92
N ASN A 198 -19.66 2.94 -3.75
CA ASN A 198 -18.89 1.71 -3.60
C ASN A 198 -19.75 0.49 -3.98
N ILE A 199 -19.10 -0.51 -4.56
CA ILE A 199 -19.67 -1.81 -4.87
C ILE A 199 -18.99 -2.81 -3.93
N ALA A 200 -19.74 -3.37 -2.98
CA ALA A 200 -19.23 -4.37 -2.07
C ALA A 200 -20.15 -5.58 -2.05
N TYR A 201 -19.68 -6.75 -2.48
CA TYR A 201 -20.54 -7.94 -2.56
C TYR A 201 -19.77 -9.21 -2.27
N ALA A 202 -20.47 -10.25 -1.81
CA ALA A 202 -19.89 -11.55 -1.52
C ALA A 202 -18.62 -11.48 -0.65
N ASN A 203 -18.57 -10.55 0.31
CA ASN A 203 -17.53 -10.55 1.34
C ASN A 203 -17.95 -11.50 2.47
N ASN A 204 -17.30 -11.43 3.64
CA ASN A 204 -17.54 -12.34 4.76
C ASN A 204 -17.23 -13.82 4.43
N GLN A 205 -16.14 -14.08 3.70
CA GLN A 205 -15.75 -15.46 3.34
C GLN A 205 -15.30 -16.31 4.54
N SER A 206 -15.03 -15.67 5.69
CA SER A 206 -14.79 -16.35 6.98
C SER A 206 -16.05 -16.92 7.64
N LEU A 207 -17.24 -16.65 7.07
CA LEU A 207 -18.55 -17.05 7.61
C LEU A 207 -18.84 -16.49 9.02
N GLY A 208 -18.31 -15.30 9.31
CA GLY A 208 -18.59 -14.55 10.53
C GLY A 208 -19.86 -13.69 10.42
N THR A 209 -19.92 -12.62 11.22
CA THR A 209 -21.04 -11.65 11.22
C THR A 209 -20.67 -10.35 10.49
N TYR A 210 -19.83 -10.43 9.45
CA TYR A 210 -19.35 -9.27 8.72
C TYR A 210 -20.31 -8.89 7.58
N LEU A 211 -20.62 -7.59 7.46
CA LEU A 211 -21.38 -6.98 6.36
C LEU A 211 -20.47 -6.66 5.15
N ASN A 212 -21.04 -6.41 3.97
CA ASN A 212 -20.27 -5.94 2.83
C ASN A 212 -19.65 -4.54 3.07
N ILE A 213 -20.41 -3.61 3.64
CA ILE A 213 -19.91 -2.35 4.20
C ILE A 213 -20.31 -2.33 5.68
N SER A 214 -19.35 -2.06 6.58
CA SER A 214 -19.62 -2.04 8.01
C SER A 214 -20.55 -0.88 8.41
N GLU A 215 -21.26 -1.03 9.53
CA GLU A 215 -22.00 0.08 10.13
C GLU A 215 -21.04 1.19 10.61
N CYS A 216 -21.48 2.44 10.53
CA CYS A 216 -20.78 3.58 11.14
C CYS A 216 -21.74 4.74 11.41
N TYR A 217 -22.16 4.90 12.67
CA TYR A 217 -23.15 5.91 13.08
C TYR A 217 -22.69 7.36 12.90
N SER A 218 -21.38 7.58 12.85
CA SER A 218 -20.79 8.91 12.66
C SER A 218 -20.44 9.23 11.21
N CYS A 219 -20.62 8.27 10.30
CA CYS A 219 -20.30 8.39 8.89
C CYS A 219 -21.50 8.93 8.10
N THR A 220 -21.21 9.51 6.94
CA THR A 220 -22.22 9.94 5.97
C THR A 220 -22.20 8.99 4.77
N PHE A 221 -23.35 8.40 4.46
CA PHE A 221 -23.49 7.46 3.34
C PHE A 221 -24.21 8.14 2.17
N GLY A 222 -23.60 8.04 0.99
CA GLY A 222 -24.27 8.23 -0.29
C GLY A 222 -24.92 6.92 -0.76
N LEU A 223 -24.96 6.71 -2.07
CA LEU A 223 -25.55 5.49 -2.65
C LEU A 223 -24.46 4.44 -2.87
N ASN A 224 -24.51 3.33 -2.15
CA ASN A 224 -23.62 2.19 -2.32
C ASN A 224 -24.41 0.96 -2.77
N HIS A 225 -23.73 0.01 -3.41
CA HIS A 225 -24.28 -1.31 -3.74
C HIS A 225 -23.62 -2.36 -2.86
N ASP A 226 -24.31 -2.72 -1.77
CA ASP A 226 -23.84 -3.63 -0.73
C ASP A 226 -24.92 -4.65 -0.31
N PRO A 227 -25.28 -5.61 -1.21
CA PRO A 227 -26.36 -6.56 -1.00
C PRO A 227 -26.11 -7.62 0.09
#